data_AF-A0A530CJP6-F1
#
_entry.id   AF-A0A530CJP6-F1
#
_cell.length_a   1.000
_cell.length_b   1.000
_cell.length_c   1.000
_cell.angle_alpha   90.00
_cell.angle_beta   90.00
_cell.angle_gamma   90.00
#
_symmetry.space_group_name_H-M   'P 1'
#
loop_
_entity.id
_entity.type
_entity.pdbx_description
1 polymer ?
#
loop_
_entity_poly.entity_id
_entity_poly.type
_entity_poly.pdbx_seq_one_letter_code
_entity_poly.pdbx_strand_id
1 'polypeptide(L)'
;MMAVDPNEQRAKAARLADALAPLIEAHLLTEPTPQRVVERRVLVTADRLTIDAAKKVAAAVDLLDQTKFVGGREVAARQALERAARSLRTQLKNREAKRGGE
;
A
#
# COMPACT_ATOMS: atom_id res chain seq x y z
N MET A 1 -20.81 4.54 38.42
CA MET A 1 -19.71 4.13 37.52
C MET A 1 -18.44 4.69 38.13
N MET A 2 -17.62 3.89 38.81
CA MET A 2 -16.40 4.40 39.46
C MET A 2 -15.33 4.65 38.41
N ALA A 3 -14.81 5.88 38.36
CA ALA A 3 -13.67 6.23 37.52
C ALA A 3 -12.45 5.46 38.02
N VAL A 4 -11.94 4.54 37.21
CA VAL A 4 -10.75 3.77 37.56
C VAL A 4 -9.54 4.67 37.33
N ASP A 5 -8.70 4.84 38.36
CA ASP A 5 -7.50 5.68 38.28
C ASP A 5 -6.54 5.12 37.21
N PRO A 6 -6.20 5.89 36.16
CA PRO A 6 -5.29 5.47 35.11
C PRO A 6 -3.92 5.00 35.63
N ASN A 7 -3.45 5.54 36.76
CA ASN A 7 -2.19 5.14 37.36
C ASN A 7 -2.29 3.75 38.01
N GLU A 8 -3.44 3.45 38.63
CA GLU A 8 -3.70 2.14 39.21
C GLU A 8 -3.83 1.06 38.13
N GLN A 9 -4.45 1.38 36.99
CA GLN A 9 -4.50 0.48 35.83
C GLN A 9 -3.11 0.19 35.26
N ARG A 10 -2.27 1.22 35.11
CA ARG A 10 -0.88 1.04 34.66
C ARG A 10 -0.07 0.18 35.61
N ALA A 11 -0.19 0.39 36.92
CA ALA A 11 0.50 -0.41 37.92
C ALA A 11 0.04 -1.89 37.88
N LYS A 12 -1.27 -2.14 37.70
CA LYS A 12 -1.81 -3.49 37.53
C LYS A 12 -1.33 -4.16 36.25
N ALA A 13 -1.30 -3.42 35.13
CA ALA A 13 -0.81 -3.91 33.86
C ALA A 13 0.70 -4.23 33.90
N ALA A 14 1.50 -3.39 34.55
CA ALA A 14 2.93 -3.63 34.74
C ALA A 14 3.19 -4.92 35.52
N ARG A 15 2.50 -5.12 36.65
CA ARG A 15 2.63 -6.35 37.45
C ARG A 15 2.21 -7.61 36.68
N LEU A 16 1.18 -7.49 35.84
CA LEU A 16 0.74 -8.59 34.98
C LEU A 16 1.81 -8.91 33.92
N ALA A 17 2.40 -7.89 33.30
CA ALA A 17 3.47 -8.05 32.32
C ALA A 17 4.71 -8.70 32.96
N ASP A 18 5.11 -8.25 34.15
CA ASP A 18 6.25 -8.81 34.89
C ASP A 18 6.03 -10.28 35.26
N ALA A 19 4.79 -10.66 35.59
CA ALA A 19 4.45 -12.05 35.90
C ALA A 19 4.42 -12.96 34.65
N LEU A 20 4.03 -12.41 33.49
CA LEU A 20 3.93 -13.17 32.25
C LEU A 20 5.25 -13.28 31.47
N ALA A 21 6.15 -12.30 31.63
CA ALA A 21 7.44 -12.24 30.94
C ALA A 21 8.26 -13.55 31.02
N PRO A 22 8.49 -14.18 32.19
CA PRO A 22 9.28 -15.40 32.27
C PRO A 22 8.60 -16.61 31.61
N LEU A 23 7.26 -16.64 31.56
CA LEU A 23 6.50 -17.71 30.89
C LEU A 23 6.60 -17.60 29.37
N ILE A 24 6.56 -16.37 28.84
CA ILE A 24 6.75 -16.08 27.42
C ILE A 24 8.18 -16.44 27.02
N GLU A 25 9.17 -16.06 27.82
CA GLU A 25 10.58 -16.37 27.57
C GLU A 25 10.84 -17.89 27.58
N ALA A 26 10.31 -18.61 28.57
CA ALA A 26 10.40 -20.07 28.62
C ALA A 26 9.75 -20.73 27.39
N HIS A 27 8.59 -20.24 26.95
CA HIS A 27 7.90 -20.76 25.77
C HIS A 27 8.70 -20.54 24.48
N LEU A 28 9.27 -19.33 24.31
CA LEU A 28 10.12 -18.98 23.17
C LEU A 28 11.43 -19.79 23.12
N LEU A 29 11.94 -20.25 24.27
CA LEU A 29 13.11 -21.12 24.35
C LEU A 29 12.79 -22.58 24.03
N THR A 30 11.56 -23.04 24.31
CA THR A 30 11.13 -24.42 24.07
C THR A 30 10.65 -24.68 22.64
N GLU A 31 10.10 -23.68 21.96
CA GLU A 31 9.70 -23.82 20.58
C GLU A 31 10.87 -23.43 19.66
N PRO A 32 11.34 -24.30 18.75
CA PRO A 32 12.22 -23.86 17.70
C PRO A 32 11.43 -22.85 16.86
N THR A 33 11.70 -21.56 17.05
CA THR A 33 11.17 -20.51 16.17
C THR A 33 11.34 -21.02 14.74
N PRO A 34 10.25 -21.21 13.96
CA PRO A 34 10.40 -21.68 12.60
C PRO A 34 11.34 -20.71 11.92
N GLN A 35 12.47 -21.23 11.42
CA GLN A 35 13.43 -20.40 10.70
C GLN A 35 12.61 -19.67 9.63
N ARG A 36 12.53 -18.34 9.74
CA ARG A 36 12.02 -17.52 8.64
C ARG A 36 13.03 -17.65 7.52
N VAL A 37 12.91 -18.72 6.73
CA VAL A 37 13.65 -18.89 5.51
C VAL A 37 13.08 -17.84 4.56
N VAL A 38 13.70 -16.67 4.52
CA VAL A 38 13.45 -15.69 3.47
C VAL A 38 14.11 -16.28 2.21
N GLU A 39 13.43 -17.24 1.58
CA GLU A 39 13.98 -18.06 0.49
C GLU A 39 14.44 -17.24 -0.72
N ARG A 40 13.97 -16.01 -0.87
CA ARG A 40 14.48 -15.08 -1.86
C ARG A 40 14.10 -13.65 -1.48
N ARG A 41 15.08 -12.75 -1.40
CA ARG A 41 14.80 -11.32 -1.55
C ARG A 41 14.30 -11.09 -2.98
N VAL A 42 13.00 -11.15 -3.19
CA VAL A 42 12.39 -10.75 -4.46
C VAL A 42 12.61 -9.24 -4.58
N LEU A 43 13.58 -8.86 -5.40
CA LEU A 43 13.86 -7.47 -5.68
C LEU A 43 12.78 -6.97 -6.65
N VAL A 44 11.67 -6.46 -6.10
CA VAL A 44 10.60 -5.87 -6.91
C VAL A 44 11.09 -4.52 -7.43
N THR A 45 11.56 -4.50 -8.67
CA THR A 45 11.86 -3.23 -9.35
C THR A 45 10.53 -2.53 -9.67
N ALA A 46 10.40 -1.29 -9.22
CA ALA A 46 9.22 -0.49 -9.54
C ALA A 46 9.17 -0.24 -11.05
N ASP A 47 8.06 -0.62 -11.68
CA ASP A 47 7.79 -0.30 -13.09
C ASP A 47 7.42 1.19 -13.21
N ARG A 48 8.46 2.02 -13.28
CA ARG A 48 8.33 3.49 -13.33
C ARG A 48 7.50 3.94 -14.53
N LEU A 49 7.59 3.25 -15.66
CA LEU A 49 6.85 3.61 -16.87
C LEU A 49 5.34 3.42 -16.67
N THR A 50 4.93 2.29 -16.10
CA THR A 50 3.52 2.04 -15.76
C THR A 50 3.03 3.05 -14.71
N ILE A 51 3.84 3.33 -13.69
CA ILE A 51 3.51 4.30 -12.64
C ILE A 51 3.30 5.69 -13.22
N ASP A 52 4.21 6.16 -14.08
CA ASP A 52 4.12 7.50 -14.66
C ASP A 52 2.97 7.62 -15.66
N ALA A 53 2.66 6.55 -16.39
CA ALA A 53 1.45 6.48 -17.22
C ALA A 53 0.18 6.58 -16.38
N ALA A 54 0.11 5.88 -15.23
CA ALA A 54 -1.04 5.94 -14.33
C ALA A 54 -1.21 7.34 -13.71
N LYS A 55 -0.12 8.01 -13.32
CA LYS A 55 -0.16 9.40 -12.84
C LYS A 55 -0.74 10.36 -13.86
N LYS A 56 -0.41 10.19 -15.15
CA LYS A 56 -0.97 11.02 -16.23
C LYS A 56 -2.48 10.83 -16.39
N VAL A 57 -2.99 9.62 -16.18
CA VAL A 57 -4.44 9.36 -16.17
C VAL A 57 -5.10 10.07 -14.99
N ALA A 58 -4.54 9.94 -13.79
CA ALA A 58 -5.06 10.61 -12.60
C ALA A 58 -5.14 12.14 -12.80
N ALA A 59 -4.06 12.77 -13.28
CA ALA A 59 -4.05 14.19 -13.58
C ALA A 59 -5.09 14.60 -14.64
N ALA A 60 -5.34 13.75 -15.65
CA ALA A 60 -6.36 14.02 -16.66
C ALA A 60 -7.80 13.87 -16.12
N VAL A 61 -8.03 12.98 -15.16
CA VAL A 61 -9.30 12.87 -14.44
C VAL A 61 -9.54 14.12 -13.60
N ASP A 62 -8.54 14.56 -12.84
CA ASP A 62 -8.63 15.78 -12.02
C ASP A 62 -8.93 17.00 -12.90
N LEU A 63 -8.25 17.12 -14.04
CA LEU A 63 -8.50 18.18 -15.00
C LEU A 63 -9.94 18.13 -15.54
N LEU A 64 -10.42 16.94 -15.92
CA LEU A 64 -11.78 16.77 -16.41
C LEU A 64 -12.82 17.14 -15.34
N ASP A 65 -12.59 16.77 -14.09
CA ASP A 65 -13.47 17.13 -12.98
C ASP A 65 -13.51 18.64 -12.76
N GLN A 66 -12.35 19.30 -12.78
CA GLN A 66 -12.26 20.76 -12.68
C GLN A 66 -12.97 21.47 -13.84
N THR A 67 -12.95 20.92 -15.06
CA THR A 67 -13.61 21.57 -16.21
C THR A 67 -15.12 21.73 -16.05
N LYS A 68 -15.76 20.93 -15.20
CA LYS A 68 -17.19 21.05 -14.86
C LYS A 68 -17.53 22.41 -14.25
N PHE A 69 -16.55 23.07 -13.62
CA PHE A 69 -16.73 24.35 -12.94
C PHE A 69 -16.30 25.56 -13.78
N VAL A 70 -15.50 25.36 -14.84
CA VAL A 70 -14.88 26.45 -15.61
C VAL A 70 -15.57 26.67 -16.97
N GLY A 71 -16.31 25.68 -17.48
CA GLY A 71 -17.02 25.75 -18.76
C GLY A 71 -16.11 25.75 -20.00
N GLY A 72 -16.61 25.24 -21.12
CA GLY A 72 -15.99 25.41 -22.45
C GLY A 72 -14.71 24.59 -22.75
N ARG A 73 -14.15 23.85 -21.79
CA ARG A 73 -12.93 23.03 -21.99
C ARG A 73 -13.13 21.52 -21.82
N GLU A 74 -14.35 21.08 -21.62
CA GLU A 74 -14.68 19.67 -21.33
C GLU A 74 -14.25 18.73 -22.46
N VAL A 75 -14.48 19.10 -23.72
CA VAL A 75 -14.11 18.27 -24.89
C VAL A 75 -12.61 18.03 -24.94
N ALA A 76 -11.81 19.09 -24.74
CA ALA A 76 -10.36 18.98 -24.71
C ALA A 76 -9.86 18.11 -23.53
N ALA A 77 -10.48 18.25 -22.36
CA ALA A 77 -10.15 17.44 -21.18
C ALA A 77 -10.53 15.96 -21.37
N ARG A 78 -11.68 15.67 -21.99
CA ARG A 78 -12.09 14.30 -22.36
C ARG A 78 -11.09 13.67 -23.34
N GLN A 79 -10.67 14.41 -24.37
CA GLN A 79 -9.66 13.93 -25.32
C GLN A 79 -8.29 13.71 -24.67
N ALA A 80 -7.91 14.54 -23.69
CA ALA A 80 -6.68 14.36 -22.93
C ALA A 80 -6.72 13.09 -22.06
N LEU A 81 -7.86 12.85 -21.38
CA LEU A 81 -8.09 11.64 -20.62
C LEU A 81 -8.05 10.39 -21.51
N GLU A 82 -8.71 10.42 -22.66
CA GLU A 82 -8.72 9.30 -23.59
C GLU A 82 -7.31 8.97 -24.09
N ARG A 83 -6.51 9.98 -24.43
CA ARG A 83 -5.10 9.81 -24.82
C ARG A 83 -4.26 9.19 -23.70
N ALA A 84 -4.44 9.67 -22.46
CA ALA A 84 -3.73 9.11 -21.31
C ALA A 84 -4.11 7.64 -21.05
N ALA A 85 -5.41 7.32 -21.12
CA ALA A 85 -5.92 5.96 -20.94
C ALA A 85 -5.42 4.99 -22.03
N ARG A 86 -5.43 5.42 -23.30
CA ARG A 86 -4.86 4.64 -24.42
C ARG A 86 -3.38 4.38 -24.20
N SER A 87 -2.62 5.39 -23.77
CA SER A 87 -1.19 5.25 -23.47
C SER A 87 -0.94 4.22 -22.36
N LEU A 88 -1.69 4.29 -21.26
CA LEU A 88 -1.59 3.32 -20.17
C LEU A 88 -1.94 1.90 -20.62
N ARG A 89 -3.01 1.74 -21.41
CA ARG A 89 -3.41 0.43 -21.97
C ARG A 89 -2.28 -0.18 -22.81
N THR A 90 -1.64 0.61 -23.66
CA THR A 90 -0.50 0.14 -24.45
C THR A 90 0.68 -0.27 -23.55
N GLN A 91 0.99 0.50 -22.50
CA GLN A 91 2.06 0.14 -21.57
C GLN A 91 1.77 -1.17 -20.83
N LEU A 92 0.54 -1.36 -20.36
CA LEU A 92 0.14 -2.61 -19.70
C LEU A 92 0.24 -3.81 -20.64
N LYS A 93 -0.24 -3.68 -21.88
CA LYS A 93 -0.12 -4.73 -22.90
C LYS A 93 1.36 -5.09 -23.17
N ASN A 94 2.22 -4.08 -23.28
CA ASN A 94 3.65 -4.30 -23.49
C ASN A 94 4.32 -4.96 -22.27
N ARG A 95 3.88 -4.63 -21.05
CA ARG A 95 4.36 -5.24 -19.81
C ARG A 95 3.94 -6.71 -19.71
N GLU A 96 2.70 -7.03 -20.06
CA GLU A 96 2.18 -8.40 -20.09
C GLU A 96 2.93 -9.25 -21.12
N ALA A 97 3.14 -8.71 -22.34
CA ALA A 97 3.92 -9.38 -23.38
C ALA A 97 5.37 -9.67 -22.94
N LYS A 98 5.99 -8.76 -22.17
CA LYS A 98 7.33 -8.97 -21.59
C LYS A 98 7.36 -10.02 -20.47
N ARG A 99 6.24 -10.28 -19.80
CA ARG A 99 6.14 -11.25 -18.69
C ARG A 99 5.69 -12.64 -19.15
N GLY A 100 4.99 -12.76 -20.28
CA GLY A 100 4.52 -14.03 -20.84
C GLY A 100 5.45 -14.65 -21.88
N GLY A 101 6.62 -14.05 -22.13
CA GLY A 101 7.67 -14.57 -23.01
C GLY A 101 8.86 -15.20 -22.27
N GLU A 102 8.76 -15.35 -20.94
CA GLU A 102 9.63 -16.14 -20.08
C GLU A 102 8.94 -17.47 -19.75
#